data_AF-A0A0N0JRN8-F1
#
_entry.id   AF-A0A0N0JRN8-F1
#
_cell.length_a   1.000
_cell.length_b   1.000
_cell.length_c   1.000
_cell.angle_alpha   90.00
_cell.angle_beta   90.00
_cell.angle_gamma   90.00
#
_symmetry.space_group_name_H-M   'P 1'
#
loop_
_entity.id
_entity.type
_entity.pdbx_description
1 polymer ?
#
loop_
_entity_poly.entity_id
_entity_poly.type
_entity_poly.pdbx_seq_one_letter_code
_entity_poly.pdbx_strand_id
1 'polypeptide(L)'
;MIEIEVQNETHQSQDRIRFAAVPRIGEGIRLRAPDGMWASYDVIDVWYQKAEFGDVWMPYLHIRMTPGEAAGTLEEADPYSDDFAAKAFEASFATMDGGR
;
A
#
# COMPACT_ATOMS: atom_id res chain seq x y z
N MET A 1 13.50 6.85 -20.08
CA MET A 1 13.03 6.52 -18.72
C MET A 1 12.42 7.80 -18.14
N ILE A 2 11.18 7.75 -17.68
CA ILE A 2 10.45 8.90 -17.14
C ILE A 2 10.44 8.75 -15.62
N GLU A 3 10.70 9.83 -14.91
CA GLU A 3 10.67 9.84 -13.46
C GLU A 3 9.52 10.70 -12.98
N ILE A 4 8.79 10.20 -11.98
CA ILE A 4 7.71 10.92 -11.32
C ILE A 4 8.07 11.03 -9.85
N GLU A 5 7.96 12.24 -9.33
CA GLU A 5 8.06 12.47 -7.90
C GLU A 5 6.68 12.42 -7.27
N VAL A 6 6.57 11.71 -6.15
CA VAL A 6 5.32 11.52 -5.42
C VAL A 6 5.46 12.06 -4.01
N GLN A 7 4.62 13.03 -3.68
CA GLN A 7 4.49 13.61 -2.34
C GLN A 7 3.30 12.97 -1.65
N ASN A 8 3.56 12.20 -0.59
CA ASN A 8 2.54 11.48 0.15
C ASN A 8 2.13 12.26 1.38
N GLU A 9 0.92 12.84 1.36
CA GLU A 9 0.38 13.61 2.49
C GLU A 9 0.17 12.73 3.72
N THR A 10 -0.26 11.47 3.53
CA THR A 10 -0.60 10.56 4.64
C THR A 10 0.63 10.19 5.46
N HIS A 11 1.75 9.91 4.79
CA HIS A 11 2.98 9.48 5.45
C HIS A 11 4.02 10.59 5.57
N GLN A 12 3.73 11.79 5.08
CA GLN A 12 4.66 12.92 5.03
C GLN A 12 6.00 12.50 4.38
N SER A 13 5.92 11.78 3.26
CA SER A 13 7.08 11.19 2.56
C SER A 13 7.16 11.64 1.11
N GLN A 14 8.33 11.44 0.51
CA GLN A 14 8.60 11.76 -0.88
C GLN A 14 9.31 10.58 -1.57
N ASP A 15 8.74 10.11 -2.68
CA ASP A 15 9.21 8.94 -3.40
C ASP A 15 9.45 9.27 -4.88
N ARG A 16 10.45 8.64 -5.50
CA ARG A 16 10.74 8.80 -6.94
C ARG A 16 10.55 7.48 -7.68
N ILE A 17 9.56 7.47 -8.58
CA ILE A 17 9.16 6.27 -9.33
C ILE A 17 9.64 6.42 -10.76
N ARG A 18 10.25 5.36 -11.30
CA ARG A 18 10.78 5.34 -12.66
C ARG A 18 9.96 4.45 -13.57
N PHE A 19 9.58 4.99 -14.73
CA PHE A 19 8.79 4.32 -15.75
C PHE A 19 9.59 4.14 -17.04
N ALA A 20 9.40 2.99 -17.68
CA ALA A 20 9.96 2.74 -19.01
C ALA A 20 9.15 3.43 -20.13
N ALA A 21 7.86 3.71 -19.88
CA ALA A 21 6.93 4.36 -20.80
C ALA A 21 6.13 5.46 -20.09
N VAL A 22 5.40 6.30 -20.84
CA VAL A 22 4.55 7.36 -20.27
C VAL A 22 3.39 6.71 -19.50
N PRO A 23 3.29 6.88 -18.17
CA PRO A 23 2.19 6.30 -17.41
C PRO A 23 0.90 7.10 -17.64
N ARG A 24 -0.24 6.40 -17.59
CA ARG A 24 -1.56 7.03 -17.50
C ARG A 24 -2.00 7.01 -16.05
N ILE A 25 -2.52 8.14 -15.57
CA ILE A 25 -3.01 8.29 -14.20
C ILE A 25 -4.49 8.60 -14.32
N GLY A 26 -5.33 7.63 -13.93
CA GLY A 26 -6.79 7.71 -14.16
C GLY A 26 -7.60 7.78 -12.87
N GLU A 27 -7.34 6.90 -11.91
CA GLU A 27 -8.22 6.67 -10.75
C GLU A 27 -7.49 6.61 -9.39
N GLY A 28 -6.21 6.98 -9.36
CA GLY A 28 -5.36 6.87 -8.17
C GLY A 28 -4.07 6.10 -8.44
N ILE A 29 -3.28 5.88 -7.40
CA ILE A 29 -2.07 5.05 -7.45
C ILE A 29 -2.04 4.05 -6.30
N ARG A 30 -1.44 2.88 -6.51
CA ARG A 30 -1.13 1.93 -5.43
C ARG A 30 0.35 1.99 -5.11
N LEU A 31 0.65 2.23 -3.83
CA LEU A 31 2.01 2.27 -3.32
C LEU A 31 2.16 1.32 -2.14
N ARG A 32 3.37 0.81 -1.95
CA ARG A 32 3.70 0.02 -0.78
C ARG A 32 3.85 0.98 0.41
N ALA A 33 2.96 0.86 1.39
CA ALA A 33 2.97 1.65 2.62
C ALA A 33 4.14 1.24 3.53
N PRO A 34 4.47 2.03 4.56
CA PRO A 34 5.61 1.76 5.46
C PRO A 34 5.53 0.41 6.20
N ASP A 35 4.34 -0.13 6.39
CA ASP A 35 4.08 -1.46 6.95
C ASP A 35 4.40 -2.60 5.98
N GLY A 36 4.75 -2.28 4.73
CA GLY A 36 5.04 -3.23 3.67
C GLY A 36 3.82 -3.74 2.92
N MET A 37 2.60 -3.28 3.25
CA MET A 37 1.35 -3.63 2.58
C MET A 37 1.06 -2.67 1.41
N TRP A 38 0.25 -3.12 0.46
CA TRP A 38 -0.16 -2.29 -0.68
C TRP A 38 -1.41 -1.50 -0.36
N ALA A 39 -1.30 -0.18 -0.34
CA ALA A 39 -2.43 0.72 -0.13
C ALA A 39 -2.76 1.55 -1.37
N SER A 40 -4.04 1.90 -1.52
CA SER A 40 -4.53 2.81 -2.55
C SER A 40 -4.47 4.26 -2.07
N TYR A 41 -4.10 5.15 -2.98
CA TYR A 41 -3.99 6.58 -2.75
C TYR A 41 -4.73 7.34 -3.86
N ASP A 42 -5.54 8.30 -3.43
CA ASP A 42 -6.18 9.26 -4.30
C ASP A 42 -5.14 10.31 -4.73
N VAL A 43 -5.20 10.72 -5.99
CA VAL A 43 -4.38 11.83 -6.51
C VAL A 43 -5.11 13.13 -6.24
N ILE A 44 -4.50 14.02 -5.46
CA ILE A 44 -5.07 15.32 -5.12
C ILE A 44 -4.78 16.30 -6.26
N ASP A 45 -3.54 16.33 -6.74
CA ASP A 45 -3.08 17.24 -7.77
C ASP A 45 -1.88 16.68 -8.54
N VAL A 46 -1.76 17.18 -9.77
CA VAL A 46 -0.70 16.85 -10.71
C VAL A 46 -0.17 18.16 -11.28
N TRP A 47 1.14 18.36 -11.23
CA TRP A 47 1.77 19.49 -11.90
C TRP A 47 3.07 19.06 -12.57
N TYR A 48 3.56 19.94 -13.44
CA TYR A 48 4.79 19.72 -14.19
C TYR A 48 5.76 20.85 -13.90
N GLN A 49 7.00 20.50 -13.62
CA GLN A 49 8.11 21.45 -13.49
C GLN A 49 9.13 21.20 -14.58
N LYS A 50 9.71 22.26 -15.13
CA LYS A 50 10.78 22.13 -16.10
C LYS A 50 11.98 21.47 -15.42
N ALA A 51 12.51 20.41 -16.02
CA ALA A 51 13.70 19.73 -15.51
C ALA A 51 14.89 20.70 -15.46
N GLU A 52 15.82 20.45 -14.53
CA GLU A 52 17.06 21.23 -14.42
C GLU A 52 17.94 21.08 -15.66
N PHE A 53 17.86 19.93 -16.35
CA PHE A 53 18.62 19.64 -17.56
C PHE A 53 17.71 19.12 -18.68
N GLY A 54 17.92 19.66 -19.89
CA GLY A 54 17.16 19.29 -21.08
C GLY A 54 15.85 20.05 -21.24
N ASP A 55 15.10 19.72 -22.30
CA ASP A 55 13.78 20.28 -22.58
C ASP A 55 12.69 19.24 -22.27
N VAL A 56 12.65 18.83 -20.99
CA VAL A 56 11.73 17.82 -20.47
C VAL A 56 10.96 18.41 -19.30
N TRP A 57 9.67 18.10 -19.23
CA TRP A 57 8.81 18.44 -18.11
C TRP A 57 8.69 17.24 -17.16
N MET A 58 9.08 17.43 -15.90
CA MET A 58 8.99 16.43 -14.85
C MET A 58 7.65 16.52 -14.14
N PRO A 59 6.87 15.44 -14.08
CA PRO A 59 5.62 15.40 -13.34
C PRO A 59 5.86 15.20 -11.84
N TYR A 60 4.99 15.84 -11.07
CA TYR A 60 4.87 15.70 -9.63
C TYR A 60 3.43 15.31 -9.30
N LEU A 61 3.29 14.36 -8.38
CA LEU A 61 2.00 13.91 -7.87
C LEU A 61 1.93 14.20 -6.39
N HIS A 62 0.87 14.84 -5.94
CA HIS A 62 0.53 14.88 -4.53
C HIS A 62 -0.68 14.00 -4.29
N ILE A 63 -0.54 13.12 -3.30
CA ILE A 63 -1.45 12.02 -3.05
C ILE A 63 -1.82 11.93 -1.58
N ARG A 64 -2.95 11.30 -1.32
CA ARG A 64 -3.39 10.94 0.02
C ARG A 64 -4.03 9.57 0.00
N MET A 65 -3.82 8.78 1.05
CA MET A 65 -4.39 7.44 1.16
C MET A 65 -5.91 7.52 1.06
N THR A 66 -6.48 6.66 0.21
CA THR A 66 -7.92 6.60 -0.02
C THR A 66 -8.62 6.25 1.30
N PRO A 67 -9.69 6.97 1.70
CA PRO A 67 -10.40 6.67 2.94
C PRO A 67 -10.87 5.21 3.00
N GLY A 68 -10.59 4.51 4.11
CA GLY A 68 -10.94 3.11 4.30
C GLY A 68 -9.84 2.10 3.94
N GLU A 69 -8.77 2.50 3.25
CA GLU A 69 -7.59 1.64 3.02
C GLU A 69 -6.83 1.33 4.31
N ALA A 70 -6.85 2.24 5.30
CA ALA A 70 -6.24 2.02 6.61
C ALA A 70 -6.95 0.95 7.48
N ALA A 71 -8.01 0.32 6.97
CA ALA A 71 -8.78 -0.73 7.66
C ALA A 71 -8.26 -2.16 7.38
N GLY A 72 -6.98 -2.31 7.04
CA GLY A 72 -6.26 -3.59 6.96
C GLY A 72 -5.65 -4.04 8.29
N THR A 73 -6.31 -3.81 9.42
CA THR A 73 -5.98 -4.44 10.72
C THR A 73 -7.14 -5.27 11.26
N LEU A 74 -8.01 -5.76 10.38
CA LEU A 74 -8.56 -7.07 10.67
C LEU A 74 -7.40 -8.03 10.45
N GLU A 75 -6.93 -8.63 11.53
CA GLU A 75 -6.35 -9.97 11.48
C GLU A 75 -7.29 -10.82 10.59
N GLU A 76 -7.07 -10.83 9.28
CA GLU A 76 -7.22 -12.07 8.54
C GLU A 76 -6.20 -12.97 9.21
N ALA A 77 -6.65 -13.65 10.27
CA ALA A 77 -5.95 -14.79 10.83
C ALA A 77 -5.69 -15.68 9.62
N ASP A 78 -4.44 -15.66 9.16
CA ASP A 78 -4.01 -16.53 8.08
C ASP A 78 -4.43 -17.94 8.52
N PRO A 79 -5.37 -18.59 7.78
CA PRO A 79 -5.85 -19.91 8.16
C PRO A 79 -4.73 -20.95 8.10
N TYR A 80 -3.55 -20.59 7.57
CA TYR A 80 -2.32 -21.37 7.56
C TYR A 80 -1.24 -20.86 8.52
N SER A 81 -1.52 -19.88 9.38
CA SER A 81 -0.58 -19.51 10.45
C SER A 81 -0.45 -20.65 11.46
N ASP A 82 0.81 -20.97 11.82
CA ASP A 82 1.13 -22.04 12.78
C ASP A 82 0.44 -21.84 14.13
N ASP A 83 0.22 -20.58 14.53
CA ASP A 83 -0.48 -20.22 15.77
C ASP A 83 -1.99 -20.56 15.73
N PHE A 84 -2.64 -20.44 14.57
CA PHE A 84 -4.05 -20.80 14.41
C PHE A 84 -4.23 -22.32 14.41
N ALA A 85 -3.34 -23.05 13.72
CA ALA A 85 -3.34 -24.52 13.72
C ALA A 85 -3.12 -25.11 15.11
N ALA A 86 -2.19 -24.52 15.90
CA ALA A 86 -1.96 -24.92 17.28
C ALA A 86 -3.18 -24.67 18.19
N LYS A 87 -3.82 -23.50 18.09
CA LYS A 87 -5.04 -23.18 18.84
C LYS A 87 -6.22 -24.07 18.48
N ALA A 88 -6.39 -24.40 17.20
CA ALA A 88 -7.43 -25.31 16.73
C ALA A 88 -7.21 -26.74 17.26
N PHE A 89 -5.95 -27.18 17.31
CA PHE A 89 -5.58 -28.49 17.86
C PHE A 89 -5.85 -28.57 19.37
N GLU A 90 -5.45 -27.56 20.15
CA GLU A 90 -5.78 -27.50 21.59
C GLU A 90 -7.28 -27.48 21.87
N ALA A 91 -8.05 -26.70 21.10
CA ALA A 91 -9.51 -26.63 21.24
C ALA A 91 -10.19 -28.00 20.95
N SER A 92 -9.65 -28.77 20.00
CA SER A 92 -10.15 -30.11 19.67
C SER A 92 -9.89 -31.13 20.79
N PHE A 93 -8.81 -30.97 21.56
CA PHE A 93 -8.51 -31.82 22.71
C PHE A 93 -9.32 -31.44 23.95
N ALA A 94 -9.50 -30.14 24.20
CA ALA A 94 -10.31 -29.64 25.31
C ALA A 94 -11.79 -30.06 25.23
N THR A 95 -12.31 -30.28 24.02
CA THR A 95 -13.69 -30.75 23.79
C THR A 95 -13.85 -32.27 23.93
N MET A 96 -12.77 -33.05 23.86
CA MET A 96 -12.81 -34.51 24.04
C MET A 96 -12.66 -34.95 25.50
N ASP A 97 -12.07 -34.14 26.39
CA ASP A 97 -11.80 -34.50 27.79
C ASP A 97 -12.97 -34.23 28.75
N GLY A 98 -14.08 -33.65 28.26
CA GLY A 98 -15.27 -33.33 29.06
C GLY A 98 -16.27 -34.50 29.24
N GLY A 99 -15.91 -35.72 28.83
CA GLY A 99 -16.84 -36.85 28.77
C GLY A 99 -16.33 -38.11 29.46
N ARG A 100 -16.34 -38.14 30.79
CA ARG A 100 -16.53 -39.35 31.61
C ARG A 100 -16.92 -39.01 33.05
#